data_AF-U9THI0-F1
#
_entry.id   AF-U9THI0-F1
#
_cell.length_a   1.000
_cell.length_b   1.000
_cell.length_c   1.000
_cell.angle_alpha   90.00
_cell.angle_beta   90.00
_cell.angle_gamma   90.00
#
_symmetry.space_group_name_H-M   'P 1'
#
loop_
_entity.id
_entity.type
_entity.pdbx_description
1 polymer ?
#
loop_
_entity_poly.entity_id
_entity_poly.type
_entity_poly.pdbx_seq_one_letter_code
_entity_poly.pdbx_strand_id
1 'polypeptide(L)'
;MAKPQIKKRFSFFSSTQKSPPLSPQNLYNNTSSYFLSQEIRDDNNPTTDDIRISIENLEKLVLAADEYRDYVNKLSKISKNFSKCLKDYSNCKGIDKSYVQCIQFTSQFYEHHAEIQAKLNKALQKEFETLQKFWDRYSKKVEKDEKAHNDYVGDLDKQIKKISKDHEKKSKKEINTL
;
A
#
# COMPACT_ATOMS: atom_id res chain seq x y z
N MET A 1 13.64 39.92 -55.29
CA MET A 1 12.78 39.08 -54.43
C MET A 1 13.40 37.69 -54.32
N ALA A 2 13.97 37.33 -53.17
CA ALA A 2 14.23 35.96 -52.74
C ALA A 2 14.60 36.01 -51.24
N LYS A 3 13.77 35.42 -50.37
CA LYS A 3 14.02 35.32 -48.93
C LYS A 3 14.87 34.07 -48.65
N PRO A 4 15.93 34.13 -47.82
CA PRO A 4 16.52 32.93 -47.26
C PRO A 4 15.75 32.49 -46.01
N GLN A 5 15.31 31.23 -46.03
CA GLN A 5 14.69 30.50 -44.92
C GLN A 5 15.75 30.14 -43.87
N ILE A 6 15.71 30.77 -42.69
CA ILE A 6 16.52 30.36 -41.53
C ILE A 6 15.71 29.36 -40.71
N LYS A 7 16.23 28.12 -40.67
CA LYS A 7 15.70 26.99 -39.91
C LYS A 7 15.64 27.33 -38.41
N LYS A 8 14.46 27.19 -37.79
CA LYS A 8 14.29 27.22 -36.33
C LYS A 8 15.08 26.05 -35.73
N ARG A 9 16.19 26.34 -35.04
CA ARG A 9 16.85 25.39 -34.16
C ARG A 9 16.01 25.25 -32.89
N PHE A 10 15.56 24.02 -32.59
CA PHE A 10 15.01 23.68 -31.28
C PHE A 10 16.10 23.84 -30.22
N SER A 11 15.94 24.81 -29.33
CA SER A 11 16.73 24.96 -28.10
C SER A 11 16.03 24.18 -26.98
N PHE A 12 16.51 22.98 -26.64
CA PHE A 12 15.96 22.15 -25.56
C PHE A 12 16.62 22.37 -24.20
N PHE A 13 17.52 23.34 -24.06
CA PHE A 13 18.17 23.63 -22.78
C PHE A 13 18.18 25.14 -22.52
N SER A 14 17.12 25.62 -21.87
CA SER A 14 17.15 26.88 -21.12
C SER A 14 16.31 26.74 -19.86
N SER A 15 16.93 26.24 -18.79
CA SER A 15 16.77 26.85 -17.47
C SER A 15 18.00 26.52 -16.64
N THR A 16 18.77 27.56 -16.33
CA THR A 16 19.75 27.51 -15.24
C THR A 16 18.98 27.54 -13.92
N GLN A 17 18.50 26.38 -13.45
CA GLN A 17 18.25 26.22 -12.03
C GLN A 17 19.58 25.87 -11.38
N LYS A 18 20.20 26.83 -10.69
CA LYS A 18 21.30 26.55 -9.76
C LYS A 18 20.76 25.58 -8.71
N SER A 19 21.13 24.31 -8.80
CA SER A 19 20.91 23.33 -7.75
C SER A 19 21.65 23.81 -6.49
N PRO A 20 21.04 23.79 -5.30
CA PRO A 20 21.77 24.06 -4.06
C PRO A 20 22.84 22.99 -3.87
N PRO A 21 24.03 23.32 -3.34
CA PRO A 21 25.05 22.33 -3.05
C PRO A 21 24.54 21.32 -2.03
N LEU A 22 24.65 20.03 -2.38
CA LEU A 22 24.31 18.89 -1.54
C LEU A 22 25.22 18.88 -0.30
N SER A 23 24.71 19.50 0.76
CA SER A 23 25.27 19.45 2.11
C SER A 23 24.38 18.51 2.95
N PRO A 24 24.95 17.70 3.87
CA PRO A 24 24.21 16.66 4.61
C PRO A 24 22.97 17.16 5.37
N GLN A 25 22.89 18.46 5.65
CA GLN A 25 21.77 19.10 6.35
C GLN A 25 20.50 19.22 5.49
N ASN A 26 20.60 19.19 4.16
CA ASN A 26 19.43 19.35 3.27
C ASN A 26 18.64 18.04 3.02
N LEU A 27 19.13 16.88 3.46
CA LEU A 27 18.38 15.62 3.32
C LEU A 27 17.20 15.52 4.30
N TYR A 28 17.32 16.13 5.50
CA TYR A 28 16.29 16.02 6.53
C TYR A 28 15.06 16.90 6.28
N ASN A 29 15.22 18.02 5.58
CA ASN A 29 14.10 18.94 5.34
C ASN A 29 13.25 18.55 4.11
N ASN A 30 13.79 17.76 3.19
CA ASN A 30 13.13 17.46 1.91
C ASN A 30 12.30 16.16 1.93
N THR A 31 12.37 15.35 2.98
CA THR A 31 11.45 14.22 3.17
C THR A 31 10.06 14.68 3.63
N SER A 32 9.96 15.90 4.18
CA SER A 32 8.71 16.44 4.71
C SER A 32 7.70 16.85 3.64
N SER A 33 8.10 17.05 2.38
CA SER A 33 7.16 17.44 1.32
C SER A 33 6.46 16.26 0.63
N TYR A 34 6.92 15.04 0.86
CA TYR A 34 6.30 13.83 0.29
C TYR A 34 5.17 13.29 1.17
N PHE A 35 5.29 13.49 2.48
CA PHE A 35 4.18 13.31 3.40
C PHE A 35 3.53 14.68 3.54
N LEU A 36 2.47 14.94 2.77
CA LEU A 36 1.57 16.06 3.04
C LEU A 36 1.30 16.02 4.54
N SER A 37 1.70 17.07 5.27
CA SER A 37 1.39 17.23 6.68
C SER A 37 -0.13 17.13 6.79
N GLN A 38 -0.63 15.94 7.08
CA GLN A 38 -2.01 15.78 7.50
C GLN A 38 -2.08 16.59 8.77
N GLU A 39 -2.73 17.75 8.69
CA GLU A 39 -3.26 18.42 9.87
C GLU A 39 -3.89 17.31 10.71
N ILE A 40 -3.44 17.19 11.96
CA ILE A 40 -4.03 16.25 12.92
C ILE A 40 -5.50 16.59 12.89
N ARG A 41 -6.31 15.73 12.27
CA ARG A 41 -7.74 15.99 12.17
C ARG A 41 -8.25 15.99 13.61
N ASP A 42 -8.85 17.09 14.03
CA ASP A 42 -9.75 17.13 15.19
C ASP A 42 -11.01 16.34 14.80
N ASP A 43 -10.84 15.06 14.53
CA ASP A 43 -11.95 14.15 14.31
C ASP A 43 -12.57 13.92 15.69
N ASN A 44 -13.76 14.49 15.88
CA ASN A 44 -14.71 14.06 16.90
C ASN A 44 -14.74 12.53 16.94
N ASN A 45 -14.93 11.93 18.13
CA ASN A 45 -14.94 10.47 18.35
C ASN A 45 -15.41 9.68 17.10
N PRO A 46 -14.59 8.74 16.59
CA PRO A 46 -14.85 8.10 15.32
C PRO A 46 -16.23 7.43 15.31
N THR A 47 -16.97 7.62 14.22
CA THR A 47 -18.29 6.97 14.08
C THR A 47 -18.11 5.46 13.85
N THR A 48 -19.14 4.68 14.11
CA THR A 48 -19.13 3.22 13.86
C THR A 48 -18.78 2.89 12.39
N ASP A 49 -19.26 3.71 11.44
CA ASP A 49 -18.93 3.55 10.03
C ASP A 49 -17.46 3.85 9.73
N ASP A 50 -16.88 4.88 10.35
CA ASP A 50 -15.44 5.18 10.20
C ASP A 50 -14.58 4.03 10.69
N ILE A 51 -14.96 3.42 11.82
CA ILE A 51 -14.29 2.24 12.38
C ILE A 51 -14.39 1.06 11.41
N ARG A 52 -15.59 0.75 10.90
CA ARG A 52 -15.79 -0.33 9.93
C ARG A 52 -14.96 -0.14 8.67
N ILE A 53 -14.99 1.07 8.09
CA ILE A 53 -14.20 1.41 6.89
C ILE A 53 -12.71 1.26 7.17
N SER A 54 -12.23 1.66 8.36
CA SER A 54 -10.82 1.51 8.73
C SER A 54 -10.37 0.05 8.79
N ILE A 55 -11.23 -0.85 9.29
CA ILE A 55 -10.97 -2.30 9.37
C ILE A 55 -10.93 -2.89 7.96
N GLU A 56 -11.92 -2.57 7.11
CA GLU A 56 -11.96 -3.02 5.72
C GLU A 56 -10.73 -2.55 4.91
N ASN A 57 -10.27 -1.31 5.15
CA ASN A 57 -9.09 -0.78 4.49
C ASN A 57 -7.81 -1.47 4.95
N LEU A 58 -7.70 -1.82 6.23
CA LEU A 58 -6.57 -2.58 6.74
C LEU A 58 -6.53 -3.99 6.14
N GLU A 59 -7.69 -4.66 6.00
CA GLU A 59 -7.78 -5.95 5.32
C GLU A 59 -7.25 -5.87 3.88
N LYS A 60 -7.74 -4.89 3.12
CA LYS A 60 -7.30 -4.65 1.74
C LYS A 60 -5.79 -4.39 1.66
N LEU A 61 -5.25 -3.63 2.61
CA LEU A 61 -3.82 -3.35 2.68
C LEU A 61 -3.00 -4.63 2.89
N VAL A 62 -3.44 -5.51 3.80
CA VAL A 62 -2.77 -6.79 4.08
C VAL A 62 -2.77 -7.68 2.83
N LEU A 63 -3.90 -7.79 2.14
CA LEU A 63 -4.03 -8.55 0.90
C LEU A 63 -3.14 -7.97 -0.22
N ALA A 64 -3.15 -6.64 -0.40
CA ALA A 64 -2.33 -5.98 -1.40
C ALA A 64 -0.82 -6.14 -1.13
N ALA A 65 -0.41 -6.15 0.15
CA ALA A 65 0.96 -6.41 0.55
C ALA A 65 1.38 -7.83 0.17
N ASP A 66 0.55 -8.83 0.46
CA ASP A 66 0.82 -10.23 0.10
C ASP A 66 0.99 -10.41 -1.42
N GLU A 67 0.07 -9.83 -2.20
CA GLU A 67 0.13 -9.87 -3.67
C GLU A 67 1.38 -9.16 -4.22
N TYR A 68 1.73 -8.00 -3.66
CA TYR A 68 2.91 -7.23 -4.05
C TYR A 68 4.20 -8.04 -3.87
N ARG A 69 4.34 -8.73 -2.72
CA ARG A 69 5.50 -9.60 -2.47
C ARG A 69 5.60 -10.71 -3.51
N ASP A 70 4.49 -11.34 -3.85
CA ASP A 70 4.46 -12.42 -4.84
C ASP A 70 4.89 -11.91 -6.22
N TYR A 71 4.48 -10.71 -6.61
CA TYR A 71 4.96 -10.06 -7.84
C TYR A 71 6.46 -9.76 -7.79
N VAL A 72 6.99 -9.24 -6.68
CA VAL A 72 8.43 -8.97 -6.54
C VAL A 72 9.24 -10.26 -6.67
N ASN A 73 8.80 -11.35 -6.05
CA ASN A 73 9.43 -12.67 -6.18
C ASN A 73 9.37 -13.19 -7.63
N LYS A 74 8.23 -13.06 -8.29
CA LYS A 74 8.05 -13.44 -9.70
C LYS A 74 8.97 -12.63 -10.61
N LEU A 75 9.06 -11.32 -10.38
CA LEU A 75 9.88 -10.41 -11.17
C LEU A 75 11.38 -10.71 -11.00
N SER A 76 11.83 -11.11 -9.81
CA SER A 76 13.21 -11.57 -9.58
C SER A 76 13.56 -12.79 -10.43
N LYS A 77 12.67 -13.80 -10.46
CA LYS A 77 12.84 -15.02 -11.26
C LYS A 77 12.87 -14.71 -12.76
N ILE A 78 11.95 -13.86 -13.22
CA ILE A 78 11.87 -13.44 -14.64
C ILE A 78 13.12 -12.65 -15.03
N SER A 79 13.56 -11.70 -14.21
CA SER A 79 14.78 -10.91 -14.46
C SER A 79 16.01 -11.81 -14.61
N LYS A 80 16.14 -12.82 -13.74
CA LYS A 80 17.24 -13.80 -13.82
C LYS A 80 17.17 -14.64 -15.10
N ASN A 81 15.98 -15.08 -15.50
CA ASN A 81 15.80 -15.82 -16.76
C ASN A 81 16.12 -14.93 -17.98
N PHE A 82 15.69 -13.67 -17.97
CA PHE A 82 15.96 -12.74 -19.05
C PHE A 82 17.46 -12.45 -19.19
N SER A 83 18.16 -12.25 -18.06
CA SER A 83 19.61 -12.15 -18.03
C SER A 83 20.29 -13.37 -18.67
N LYS A 84 19.83 -14.59 -18.34
CA LYS A 84 20.35 -15.83 -18.94
C LYS A 84 20.13 -15.86 -20.46
N CYS A 85 18.93 -15.56 -20.94
CA CYS A 85 18.63 -15.53 -22.37
C CYS A 85 19.52 -14.52 -23.13
N LEU A 86 19.76 -13.34 -22.55
CA LEU A 86 20.67 -12.35 -23.13
C LEU A 86 22.10 -12.89 -23.20
N LYS A 87 22.58 -13.55 -22.15
CA LYS A 87 23.92 -14.16 -22.12
C LYS A 87 24.06 -15.24 -23.17
N ASP A 88 23.08 -16.14 -23.26
CA ASP A 88 23.05 -17.23 -24.24
C ASP A 88 23.04 -16.68 -25.67
N TYR A 89 22.23 -15.65 -25.95
CA TYR A 89 22.21 -14.98 -27.26
C TYR A 89 23.55 -14.30 -27.59
N SER A 90 24.18 -13.63 -26.62
CA SER A 90 25.48 -12.96 -26.83
C SER A 90 26.62 -13.93 -27.16
N ASN A 91 26.48 -15.22 -26.82
CA ASN A 91 27.46 -16.26 -27.10
C ASN A 91 27.30 -16.89 -28.49
N CYS A 92 26.28 -16.49 -29.26
CA CYS A 92 26.08 -16.96 -30.62
C CYS A 92 27.17 -16.43 -31.56
N LYS A 93 27.58 -17.27 -32.51
CA LYS A 93 28.51 -16.88 -33.58
C LYS A 93 27.83 -15.95 -34.57
N GLY A 94 28.59 -15.03 -35.18
CA GLY A 94 28.10 -14.15 -36.25
C GLY A 94 27.50 -12.82 -35.77
N ILE A 95 27.59 -12.51 -34.48
CA ILE A 95 27.19 -11.21 -33.92
C ILE A 95 28.41 -10.30 -33.87
N ASP A 96 28.26 -9.04 -34.29
CA ASP A 96 29.32 -8.05 -34.17
C ASP A 96 29.73 -7.81 -32.70
N LYS A 97 31.02 -7.60 -32.47
CA LYS A 97 31.59 -7.47 -31.12
C LYS A 97 30.96 -6.35 -30.31
N SER A 98 30.57 -5.24 -30.95
CA SER A 98 29.91 -4.12 -30.27
C SER A 98 28.54 -4.51 -29.72
N TYR A 99 27.74 -5.25 -30.50
CA TYR A 99 26.44 -5.76 -30.05
C TYR A 99 26.60 -6.80 -28.94
N VAL A 100 27.58 -7.70 -29.04
CA VAL A 100 27.89 -8.66 -27.97
C VAL A 100 28.16 -7.95 -26.65
N GLN A 101 29.00 -6.91 -26.64
CA GLN A 101 29.30 -6.13 -25.44
C GLN A 101 28.05 -5.46 -24.85
N CYS A 102 27.21 -4.83 -25.69
CA CYS A 102 25.95 -4.22 -25.23
C CYS A 102 24.99 -5.24 -24.61
N ILE A 103 24.85 -6.42 -25.23
CA ILE A 103 23.96 -7.49 -24.75
C ILE A 103 24.48 -8.06 -23.43
N GLN A 104 25.79 -8.28 -23.31
CA GLN A 104 26.42 -8.75 -22.08
C GLN A 104 26.28 -7.75 -20.93
N PHE A 105 26.45 -6.46 -21.19
CA PHE A 105 26.21 -5.42 -20.20
C PHE A 105 24.75 -5.42 -19.73
N THR A 106 23.80 -5.55 -20.68
CA THR A 106 22.37 -5.63 -20.35
C THR A 106 22.05 -6.90 -19.53
N SER A 107 22.67 -8.04 -19.87
CA SER A 107 22.56 -9.28 -19.09
C SER A 107 23.01 -9.09 -17.64
N GLN A 108 24.17 -8.45 -17.42
CA GLN A 108 24.69 -8.13 -16.09
C GLN A 108 23.77 -7.19 -15.31
N PHE A 109 23.20 -6.18 -15.96
CA PHE A 109 22.20 -5.30 -15.34
C PHE A 109 21.02 -6.09 -14.77
N TYR A 110 20.44 -7.01 -15.55
CA TYR A 110 19.31 -7.82 -15.09
C TYR A 110 19.68 -8.88 -14.05
N GLU A 111 20.94 -9.33 -14.03
CA GLU A 111 21.46 -10.20 -12.97
C GLU A 111 21.50 -9.44 -11.64
N HIS A 112 22.08 -8.24 -11.62
CA HIS A 112 22.07 -7.38 -10.43
C HIS A 112 20.67 -6.94 -10.01
N HIS A 113 19.81 -6.63 -10.98
CA HIS A 113 18.42 -6.30 -10.71
C HIS A 113 17.69 -7.47 -10.02
N ALA A 114 17.88 -8.70 -10.50
CA ALA A 114 17.30 -9.89 -9.88
C ALA A 114 17.79 -10.11 -8.44
N GLU A 115 19.08 -9.85 -8.16
CA GLU A 115 19.67 -9.93 -6.81
C GLU A 115 19.09 -8.90 -5.86
N ILE A 116 18.93 -7.64 -6.30
CA ILE A 116 18.31 -6.57 -5.52
C ILE A 116 16.86 -6.94 -5.21
N GLN A 117 16.11 -7.42 -6.20
CA GLN A 117 14.73 -7.88 -6.00
C GLN A 117 14.65 -9.06 -5.03
N ALA A 118 15.61 -9.99 -5.08
CA ALA A 118 15.66 -11.10 -4.12
C ALA A 118 15.93 -10.63 -2.68
N LYS A 119 16.79 -9.62 -2.50
CA LYS A 119 17.04 -8.99 -1.19
C LYS A 119 15.80 -8.25 -0.69
N LEU A 120 15.16 -7.46 -1.56
CA LEU A 120 13.91 -6.78 -1.27
C LEU A 120 12.81 -7.77 -0.87
N ASN A 121 12.64 -8.85 -1.63
CA ASN A 121 11.64 -9.87 -1.32
C ASN A 121 11.83 -10.49 0.07
N LYS A 122 13.08 -10.73 0.50
CA LYS A 122 13.36 -11.22 1.86
C LYS A 122 13.00 -10.22 2.95
N ALA A 123 13.18 -8.92 2.70
CA ALA A 123 12.77 -7.89 3.64
C ALA A 123 11.23 -7.80 3.71
N LEU A 124 10.57 -7.73 2.55
CA LEU A 124 9.11 -7.68 2.44
C LEU A 124 8.44 -8.89 3.08
N GLN A 125 9.01 -10.10 2.90
CA GLN A 125 8.49 -11.31 3.55
C GLN A 125 8.36 -11.14 5.07
N LYS A 126 9.38 -10.62 5.74
CA LYS A 126 9.37 -10.43 7.20
C LYS A 126 8.36 -9.38 7.66
N GLU A 127 8.33 -8.24 6.97
CA GLU A 127 7.41 -7.16 7.28
C GLU A 127 5.95 -7.59 7.05
N PHE A 128 5.67 -8.26 5.93
CA PHE A 128 4.32 -8.69 5.60
C PHE A 128 3.84 -9.87 6.45
N GLU A 129 4.72 -10.79 6.85
CA GLU A 129 4.38 -11.79 7.88
C GLU A 129 4.03 -11.14 9.23
N THR A 130 4.72 -10.05 9.59
CA THR A 130 4.44 -9.31 10.81
C THR A 130 3.10 -8.58 10.71
N LEU A 131 2.85 -7.92 9.58
CA LEU A 131 1.58 -7.28 9.26
C LEU A 131 0.41 -8.29 9.27
N GLN A 132 0.59 -9.46 8.65
CA GLN A 132 -0.40 -10.54 8.66
C GLN A 132 -0.70 -11.02 10.08
N LYS A 133 0.33 -11.29 10.89
CA LYS A 133 0.14 -11.69 12.30
C LYS A 133 -0.58 -10.63 13.12
N PHE A 134 -0.31 -9.36 12.86
CA PHE A 134 -1.03 -8.25 13.48
C PHE A 134 -2.50 -8.26 13.06
N TRP A 135 -2.77 -8.35 11.76
CA TRP A 135 -4.12 -8.43 11.21
C TRP A 135 -4.91 -9.60 11.80
N ASP A 136 -4.34 -10.80 11.83
CA ASP A 136 -5.01 -12.01 12.34
C ASP A 136 -5.39 -11.89 13.83
N ARG A 137 -4.57 -11.18 14.62
CA ARG A 137 -4.86 -10.92 16.05
C ARG A 137 -5.93 -9.84 16.19
N TYR A 138 -5.81 -8.78 15.39
CA TYR A 138 -6.69 -7.63 15.43
C TYR A 138 -8.10 -8.00 14.96
N SER A 139 -8.25 -8.69 13.83
CA SER A 139 -9.54 -9.13 13.29
C SER A 139 -10.30 -10.03 14.27
N LYS A 140 -9.62 -11.02 14.87
CA LYS A 140 -10.20 -11.87 15.93
C LYS A 140 -10.64 -11.09 17.17
N LYS A 141 -9.92 -10.02 17.51
CA LYS A 141 -10.30 -9.17 18.63
C LYS A 141 -11.55 -8.37 18.29
N VAL A 142 -11.58 -7.73 17.12
CA VAL A 142 -12.74 -7.00 16.62
C VAL A 142 -13.98 -7.88 16.59
N GLU A 143 -13.89 -9.09 16.04
CA GLU A 143 -15.03 -10.03 15.97
C GLU A 143 -15.57 -10.39 17.38
N LYS A 144 -14.67 -10.58 18.36
CA LYS A 144 -15.07 -10.83 19.75
C LYS A 144 -15.75 -9.62 20.39
N ASP A 145 -15.19 -8.44 20.19
CA ASP A 145 -15.70 -7.19 20.76
C ASP A 145 -17.07 -6.84 20.14
N GLU A 146 -17.25 -7.01 18.83
CA GLU A 146 -18.53 -6.84 18.14
C GLU A 146 -19.58 -7.82 18.64
N LYS A 147 -19.21 -9.10 18.82
CA LYS A 147 -20.13 -10.10 19.37
C LYS A 147 -20.55 -9.73 20.80
N ALA A 148 -19.60 -9.37 21.66
CA ALA A 148 -19.88 -8.98 23.04
C ALA A 148 -20.80 -7.75 23.11
N HIS A 149 -20.58 -6.77 22.24
CA HIS A 149 -21.44 -5.59 22.13
C HIS A 149 -22.86 -5.97 21.67
N ASN A 150 -22.99 -6.81 20.64
CA ASN A 150 -24.28 -7.27 20.13
C ASN A 150 -25.07 -8.07 21.17
N ASP A 151 -24.40 -8.93 21.94
CA ASP A 151 -25.01 -9.69 23.04
C ASP A 151 -25.52 -8.73 24.13
N TYR A 152 -24.71 -7.73 24.51
CA TYR A 152 -25.09 -6.71 25.50
C TYR A 152 -26.30 -5.87 25.06
N VAL A 153 -26.32 -5.37 23.81
CA VAL A 153 -27.45 -4.64 23.24
C VAL A 153 -28.70 -5.52 23.19
N GLY A 154 -28.55 -6.79 22.77
CA GLY A 154 -29.64 -7.75 22.74
C GLY A 154 -30.26 -8.01 24.13
N ASP A 155 -29.45 -8.03 25.19
CA ASP A 155 -29.94 -8.18 26.55
C ASP A 155 -30.65 -6.92 27.07
N LEU A 156 -30.15 -5.73 26.72
CA LEU A 156 -30.87 -4.48 27.00
C LEU A 156 -32.23 -4.43 26.31
N ASP A 157 -32.30 -4.82 25.04
CA ASP A 157 -33.57 -4.90 24.29
C ASP A 157 -34.58 -5.86 24.94
N LYS A 158 -34.11 -7.01 25.45
CA LYS A 158 -34.97 -7.94 26.20
C LYS A 158 -35.48 -7.30 27.50
N GLN A 159 -34.62 -6.58 28.23
CA GLN A 159 -35.02 -5.87 29.45
C GLN A 159 -36.04 -4.78 29.16
N ILE A 160 -35.82 -3.97 28.12
CA ILE A 160 -36.75 -2.93 27.68
C ILE A 160 -38.11 -3.57 27.35
N LYS A 161 -38.15 -4.62 26.53
CA LYS A 161 -39.41 -5.32 26.18
C LYS A 161 -40.12 -5.88 27.41
N LYS A 162 -39.38 -6.39 28.40
CA LYS A 162 -39.95 -6.89 29.65
C LYS A 162 -40.57 -5.75 30.47
N ILE A 163 -39.85 -4.65 30.66
CA ILE A 163 -40.32 -3.46 31.37
C ILE A 163 -41.56 -2.88 30.68
N SER A 164 -41.54 -2.74 29.34
CA SER A 164 -42.68 -2.25 28.57
C SER A 164 -43.92 -3.14 28.75
N LYS A 165 -43.77 -4.47 28.70
CA LYS A 165 -44.87 -5.41 28.94
C LYS A 165 -45.42 -5.32 30.36
N ASP A 166 -44.54 -5.19 31.36
CA ASP A 166 -44.95 -5.09 32.76
C ASP A 166 -45.65 -3.75 33.04
N HIS A 167 -45.19 -2.67 32.43
CA HIS A 167 -45.84 -1.36 32.49
C HIS A 167 -47.23 -1.38 31.84
N GLU A 168 -47.37 -1.97 30.65
CA GLU A 168 -48.67 -2.10 29.98
C GLU A 168 -49.67 -2.94 30.80
N LYS A 169 -49.20 -4.03 31.44
CA LYS A 169 -50.01 -4.83 32.35
C LYS A 169 -50.44 -4.06 33.61
N LYS A 170 -49.57 -3.22 34.17
CA LYS A 170 -49.90 -2.38 35.33
C LYS A 170 -50.89 -1.29 34.97
N SER A 171 -50.67 -0.59 33.86
CA SER A 171 -51.58 0.45 33.34
C SER A 171 -52.98 -0.10 33.05
N LYS A 172 -53.09 -1.29 32.45
CA LYS A 172 -54.40 -1.95 32.23
C LYS A 172 -55.10 -2.38 33.52
N LYS A 173 -54.37 -2.63 34.61
CA LYS A 173 -54.97 -2.93 35.93
C LYS A 173 -55.48 -1.67 36.60
N GLU A 174 -54.73 -0.57 36.56
CA GLU A 174 -55.17 0.72 37.13
C GLU A 174 -56.46 1.24 36.47
N ILE A 175 -56.61 1.08 35.15
CA ILE A 175 -57.83 1.48 34.43
C ILE A 175 -59.06 0.64 34.81
N ASN A 176 -58.88 -0.62 35.20
CA ASN A 176 -59.97 -1.53 35.60
C ASN A 176 -60.33 -1.45 37.09
N THR A 177 -59.67 -0.57 37.87
CA THR A 177 -59.92 -0.43 39.33
C THR A 177 -60.54 0.93 39.68
N LEU A 178 -60.96 1.70 38.69
CA LEU A 178 -61.82 2.90 38.80
C LEU A 178 -63.23 2.54 38.33
#